data_AF-A0A967M5J5-F1
#
_entry.id   AF-A0A967M5J5-F1
#
_cell.length_a   1.000
_cell.length_b   1.000
_cell.length_c   1.000
_cell.angle_alpha   90.00
_cell.angle_beta   90.00
_cell.angle_gamma   90.00
#
_symmetry.space_group_name_H-M   'P 1'
#
loop_
_entity.id
_entity.type
_entity.pdbx_description
1 polymer ?
#
loop_
_entity_poly.entity_id
_entity_poly.type
_entity_poly.pdbx_seq_one_letter_code
_entity_poly.pdbx_strand_id
1 'polypeptide(L)'
;TGSGTSSNMNANEVIANRAAQLLDEEIGSKTIHPNDHVNFGQSSNDVIPTAIHIAAATEISGTLIPALQQMQQHLLDKATEFDDIIKIGRT
;
A
#
# COMPACT_ATOMS: atom_id res chain seq x y z
N THR A 1 -2.58 8.01 16.66
CA THR A 1 -2.72 7.06 17.80
C THR A 1 -2.11 5.71 17.41
N GLY A 2 -1.83 4.81 18.36
CA GLY A 2 -1.29 3.48 18.05
C GLY A 2 -2.21 2.59 17.20
N SER A 3 -3.52 2.82 17.27
CA SER A 3 -4.54 2.17 16.42
C SER A 3 -4.61 2.73 14.99
N GLY A 4 -3.93 3.83 14.69
CA GLY A 4 -4.07 4.53 13.40
C GLY A 4 -5.41 5.25 13.19
N THR A 5 -6.26 5.36 14.22
CA THR A 5 -7.57 6.03 14.14
C THR A 5 -7.51 7.43 13.53
N SER A 6 -6.46 8.20 13.82
CA SER A 6 -6.28 9.54 13.22
C SER A 6 -6.12 9.50 11.69
N SER A 7 -5.45 8.48 11.15
CA SER A 7 -5.31 8.29 9.71
C SER A 7 -6.62 7.80 9.08
N ASN A 8 -7.37 6.94 9.79
CA ASN A 8 -8.71 6.53 9.36
C ASN A 8 -9.64 7.74 9.22
N MET A 9 -9.72 8.57 10.27
CA MET A 9 -10.56 9.77 10.27
C MET A 9 -10.12 10.78 9.19
N ASN A 10 -8.81 10.94 9.00
CA ASN A 10 -8.29 11.80 7.93
C ASN A 10 -8.74 11.34 6.54
N ALA A 11 -8.61 10.04 6.24
CA ALA A 11 -9.08 9.48 4.98
C ALA A 11 -10.59 9.68 4.81
N ASN A 12 -11.38 9.42 5.86
CA ASN A 12 -12.82 9.65 5.86
C ASN A 12 -13.19 11.10 5.55
N GLU A 13 -12.50 12.07 6.16
CA GLU A 13 -12.73 13.50 5.94
C GLU A 13 -12.36 13.92 4.51
N VAL A 14 -11.23 13.44 3.99
CA VAL A 14 -10.81 13.73 2.61
C VAL A 14 -11.81 13.16 1.60
N ILE A 15 -12.22 11.90 1.77
CA ILE A 15 -13.19 11.24 0.88
C ILE A 15 -14.54 11.94 0.96
N ALA A 16 -15.04 12.24 2.16
CA ALA A 16 -16.31 12.92 2.37
C ALA A 16 -16.34 14.31 1.72
N ASN A 17 -15.29 15.11 1.92
CA ASN A 17 -15.20 16.43 1.33
C ASN A 17 -15.04 16.36 -0.19
N ARG A 18 -14.28 15.39 -0.71
CA ARG A 18 -14.17 15.20 -2.16
C ARG A 18 -15.52 14.80 -2.76
N ALA A 19 -16.28 13.94 -2.09
CA ALA A 19 -17.62 13.57 -2.52
C ALA A 19 -18.59 14.76 -2.48
N ALA A 20 -18.54 15.60 -1.44
CA ALA A 20 -19.32 16.83 -1.35
C ALA A 20 -19.00 17.80 -2.52
N GLN A 21 -17.72 18.01 -2.83
CA GLN A 21 -17.33 18.83 -3.98
C GLN A 21 -17.86 18.29 -5.32
N LEU A 22 -17.92 16.96 -5.48
CA LEU A 22 -18.48 16.33 -6.70
C LEU A 22 -20.00 16.47 -6.81
N LEU A 23 -20.67 16.86 -5.72
CA LEU A 23 -22.10 17.18 -5.67
C LEU A 23 -22.36 18.70 -5.68
N ASP A 24 -21.34 19.50 -6.00
CA ASP A 24 -21.38 20.98 -5.96
C ASP A 24 -21.69 21.56 -4.57
N GLU A 25 -21.40 20.80 -3.50
CA GLU A 25 -21.54 21.23 -2.11
C GLU A 25 -20.23 21.80 -1.55
N GLU A 26 -20.33 22.66 -0.54
CA GLU A 26 -19.16 23.27 0.10
C GLU A 26 -18.31 22.23 0.88
N ILE A 27 -16.99 22.43 0.91
CA ILE A 27 -16.09 21.66 1.78
C ILE A 27 -16.49 21.91 3.24
N GLY A 28 -16.64 20.85 4.02
CA GLY A 28 -17.06 20.94 5.42
C GLY A 28 -18.57 21.08 5.61
N SER A 29 -19.38 21.10 4.54
CA SER A 29 -20.85 21.04 4.60
C SER A 29 -21.36 19.79 5.33
N LYS A 30 -20.57 18.70 5.31
CA LYS A 30 -20.93 17.37 5.80
C LYS A 30 -22.18 16.78 5.14
N THR A 31 -22.54 17.23 3.93
CA THR A 31 -23.58 16.60 3.09
C THR A 31 -23.28 15.12 2.89
N ILE A 32 -21.99 14.78 2.69
CA ILE A 32 -21.48 13.44 2.95
C ILE A 32 -20.79 13.44 4.31
N HIS A 33 -21.33 12.72 5.30
CA HIS A 33 -20.75 12.69 6.64
C HIS A 33 -19.57 11.70 6.71
N PRO A 34 -18.37 12.11 7.19
CA PRO A 34 -17.19 11.24 7.25
C PRO A 34 -17.43 9.94 8.05
N ASN A 35 -18.17 10.01 9.16
CA ASN A 35 -18.49 8.83 9.96
C ASN A 35 -19.69 8.05 9.38
N ASP A 36 -20.85 8.69 9.30
CA ASP A 36 -22.11 8.03 9.00
C ASP A 36 -22.23 7.51 7.55
N HIS A 37 -21.47 8.07 6.61
CA HIS A 37 -21.47 7.61 5.22
C HIS A 37 -20.16 6.91 4.84
N VAL A 38 -19.00 7.54 5.03
CA VAL A 38 -17.72 6.97 4.57
C VAL A 38 -17.27 5.82 5.47
N ASN A 39 -17.38 5.99 6.79
CA ASN A 39 -17.04 4.97 7.79
C ASN A 39 -18.25 4.10 8.19
N PHE A 40 -19.30 4.04 7.35
CA PHE A 40 -20.52 3.30 7.68
C PHE A 40 -20.24 1.80 7.83
N GLY A 41 -20.56 1.24 9.00
CA GLY A 41 -20.33 -0.17 9.30
C GLY A 41 -18.86 -0.56 9.54
N GLN A 42 -17.98 0.43 9.69
CA GLN A 42 -16.54 0.22 9.89
C GLN A 42 -16.09 0.65 11.29
N SER A 43 -14.98 0.09 11.76
CA SER A 43 -14.29 0.52 12.99
C SER A 43 -12.88 0.99 12.68
N SER A 44 -12.41 2.07 13.31
CA SER A 44 -11.00 2.46 13.10
C SER A 44 -10.00 1.36 13.46
N ASN A 45 -10.41 0.43 14.33
CA ASN A 45 -9.57 -0.68 14.78
C ASN A 45 -9.55 -1.87 13.80
N ASP A 46 -10.47 -1.95 12.84
CA ASP A 46 -10.43 -2.96 11.77
C ASP A 46 -9.92 -2.39 10.44
N VAL A 47 -10.29 -1.16 10.08
CA VAL A 47 -9.90 -0.52 8.82
C VAL A 47 -8.38 -0.39 8.67
N ILE A 48 -7.69 0.06 9.72
CA ILE A 48 -6.24 0.31 9.63
C ILE A 48 -5.44 -0.98 9.43
N PRO A 49 -5.63 -2.05 10.24
CA PRO A 49 -5.02 -3.34 9.95
C PRO A 49 -5.35 -3.85 8.54
N THR A 50 -6.60 -3.74 8.08
CA THR A 50 -6.97 -4.16 6.72
C THR A 50 -6.21 -3.37 5.66
N ALA A 51 -6.12 -2.04 5.78
CA ALA A 51 -5.40 -1.19 4.84
C ALA A 51 -3.89 -1.53 4.81
N ILE A 52 -3.28 -1.80 5.96
CA ILE A 52 -1.87 -2.21 6.05
C ILE A 52 -1.64 -3.52 5.29
N HIS A 53 -2.50 -4.52 5.48
CA HIS A 53 -2.37 -5.80 4.78
C HIS A 53 -2.56 -5.66 3.27
N ILE A 54 -3.51 -4.84 2.81
CA ILE A 54 -3.70 -4.55 1.38
C ILE A 54 -2.46 -3.85 0.81
N ALA A 55 -1.93 -2.83 1.49
CA ALA A 55 -0.73 -2.12 1.04
C ALA A 55 0.49 -3.06 0.97
N ALA A 56 0.70 -3.87 1.99
CA ALA A 56 1.81 -4.84 2.03
C ALA A 56 1.69 -5.87 0.89
N ALA A 57 0.50 -6.44 0.67
CA ALA A 57 0.28 -7.41 -0.40
C ALA A 57 0.51 -6.78 -1.79
N THR A 58 0.06 -5.53 -1.97
CA THR A 58 0.23 -4.77 -3.21
C THR A 58 1.70 -4.50 -3.50
N GLU A 59 2.47 -4.01 -2.52
CA GLU A 59 3.91 -3.73 -2.69
C GLU A 59 4.74 -5.01 -2.87
N ILE A 60 4.42 -6.07 -2.12
CA ILE A 60 5.13 -7.35 -2.28
C ILE A 60 4.93 -7.90 -3.69
N SER A 61 3.67 -7.93 -4.16
CA SER A 61 3.34 -8.51 -5.46
C SER A 61 3.73 -7.62 -6.64
N GLY A 62 3.58 -6.30 -6.51
CA GLY A 62 3.77 -5.35 -7.60
C GLY A 62 5.20 -4.82 -7.73
N THR A 63 5.95 -4.82 -6.63
CA THR A 63 7.29 -4.19 -6.57
C THR A 63 8.36 -5.19 -6.18
N LEU A 64 8.23 -5.83 -5.01
CA LEU A 64 9.31 -6.64 -4.43
C LEU A 64 9.59 -7.91 -5.24
N ILE A 65 8.56 -8.73 -5.49
CA ILE A 65 8.73 -9.99 -6.24
C ILE A 65 9.29 -9.73 -7.64
N PRO A 66 8.77 -8.78 -8.44
CA PRO A 66 9.35 -8.45 -9.74
C PRO A 66 10.82 -8.00 -9.67
N ALA A 67 11.19 -7.20 -8.67
CA ALA A 67 12.58 -6.77 -8.49
C ALA A 67 13.50 -7.96 -8.16
N LEU A 68 13.06 -8.88 -7.30
CA LEU A 68 13.80 -10.08 -6.96
C LEU A 68 13.94 -11.03 -8.15
N GLN A 69 12.91 -11.17 -8.99
CA GLN A 69 12.95 -11.95 -10.22
C GLN A 69 13.96 -11.36 -11.23
N GLN A 70 14.00 -10.03 -11.38
CA GLN A 70 14.99 -9.37 -12.23
C GLN A 70 16.42 -9.59 -11.70
N MET A 71 16.62 -9.43 -10.39
CA MET A 71 17.91 -9.71 -9.76
C MET A 71 18.33 -11.16 -9.96
N GLN A 72 17.41 -12.11 -9.76
CA GLN A 72 17.66 -13.53 -9.97
C GLN A 72 18.10 -13.80 -11.41
N GLN A 73 17.41 -13.23 -12.40
CA GLN A 73 17.76 -13.43 -13.80
C GLN A 73 19.16 -12.88 -14.10
N HIS A 74 19.50 -11.68 -13.63
CA HIS A 74 20.83 -11.12 -13.85
C HIS A 74 21.95 -11.93 -13.18
N LEU A 75 21.70 -12.46 -11.98
CA LEU A 75 22.65 -13.34 -11.32
C LEU A 75 22.81 -14.66 -12.08
N LEU A 76 21.73 -15.20 -12.65
CA LEU A 76 21.77 -16.41 -13.48
C LEU A 76 22.55 -16.16 -14.77
N ASP A 77 22.30 -15.03 -15.45
CA ASP A 77 23.02 -14.65 -16.67
C ASP A 77 24.53 -14.57 -16.40
N LYS A 78 24.93 -13.96 -15.28
CA LYS A 78 26.34 -13.90 -14.86
C LYS A 78 26.91 -15.24 -14.42
N ALA A 79 26.10 -16.09 -13.80
CA ALA A 79 26.53 -17.45 -13.47
C ALA A 79 26.86 -18.23 -14.76
N THR A 80 26.03 -18.13 -15.79
CA THR A 80 26.29 -18.76 -17.10
C THR A 80 27.49 -18.13 -17.81
N GLU A 81 27.64 -16.80 -17.79
CA GLU A 81 28.80 -16.11 -18.38
C GLU A 81 30.14 -16.53 -17.75
N PHE A 82 30.12 -16.85 -16.45
CA PHE A 82 31.33 -17.18 -15.69
C PHE A 82 31.55 -18.69 -15.50
N ASP A 83 30.75 -19.55 -16.14
CA ASP A 83 30.80 -21.00 -15.93
C ASP A 83 32.18 -21.60 -16.25
N ASP A 84 32.85 -21.07 -17.28
CA ASP A 84 34.19 -21.52 -17.70
C ASP A 84 35.35 -20.88 -16.90
N ILE A 85 35.07 -19.95 -15.97
CA ILE A 85 36.10 -19.23 -15.22
C ILE A 85 36.48 -19.99 -13.95
N ILE A 86 37.62 -20.69 -14.01
CA ILE A 86 38.19 -21.41 -12.87
C ILE A 86 38.82 -20.43 -11.88
N LYS A 87 38.43 -20.51 -10.59
CA LYS A 87 39.00 -19.74 -9.48
C LYS A 87 39.35 -20.62 -8.29
N ILE A 88 40.33 -20.17 -7.49
CA ILE A 88 40.64 -20.79 -6.20
C ILE A 88 39.54 -20.46 -5.18
N GLY A 89 39.07 -21.48 -4.47
CA GLY A 89 38.11 -21.33 -3.38
C GLY A 89 38.68 -20.56 -2.20
N ARG A 90 37.81 -19.87 -1.46
CA ARG A 90 38.12 -19.29 -0.15
C ARG A 90 37.08 -19.80 0.84
N THR A 91 37.53 -20.32 1.96
CA THR A 91 36.72 -20.80 3.08
C THR A 91 36.84 -19.84 4.24
#